data_AF-A0A8W8M5E0-F1
#
_entry.id   AF-A0A8W8M5E0-F1
#
_cell.length_a   1.000
_cell.length_b   1.000
_cell.length_c   1.000
_cell.angle_alpha   90.00
_cell.angle_beta   90.00
_cell.angle_gamma   90.00
#
_symmetry.space_group_name_H-M   'P 1'
#
loop_
_entity.id
_entity.type
_entity.pdbx_description
1 polymer ?
#
loop_
_entity_poly.entity_id
_entity_poly.type
_entity_poly.pdbx_seq_one_letter_code
_entity_poly.pdbx_strand_id
1 'polypeptide(L)'
;ALCLLLENKSDDVLISIQHKLVEAYCWENDIPLLKVDSEDKVRKILSSHTDPNNNEPDDLSCILVKNADKMSSSESMLADFFDYIIKNEIEPFPVITLPE
;
A
#
# COMPACT_ATOMS: atom_id res chain seq x y z
N ALA A 1 8.60 3.96 7.08
CA ALA A 1 7.66 2.86 6.79
C ALA A 1 6.86 3.23 5.55
N LEU A 2 6.24 2.27 4.86
CA LEU A 2 5.42 2.49 3.65
C LEU A 2 4.14 1.66 3.77
N CYS A 3 2.99 2.25 3.44
CA CYS A 3 1.69 1.58 3.43
C CYS A 3 1.21 1.37 1.99
N LEU A 4 0.79 0.14 1.65
CA LEU A 4 0.08 -0.18 0.43
C LEU A 4 -1.35 -0.58 0.78
N LEU A 5 -2.34 0.16 0.29
CA LEU A 5 -3.75 -0.09 0.51
C LEU A 5 -4.36 -0.59 -0.80
N LEU A 6 -5.06 -1.72 -0.76
CA LEU A 6 -5.71 -2.25 -1.95
C LEU A 6 -7.01 -1.50 -2.21
N GLU A 7 -7.31 -1.25 -3.47
CA GLU A 7 -8.59 -0.65 -3.84
C GLU A 7 -9.72 -1.61 -3.46
N ASN A 8 -10.61 -1.15 -2.58
CA ASN A 8 -11.78 -1.93 -2.21
C ASN A 8 -12.76 -1.95 -3.40
N LYS A 9 -12.82 -3.08 -4.11
CA LYS A 9 -13.80 -3.32 -5.18
C LYS A 9 -15.09 -3.97 -4.67
N SER A 10 -15.15 -4.32 -3.39
CA SER A 10 -16.35 -4.86 -2.76
C SER A 10 -17.24 -3.74 -2.23
N ASP A 11 -18.55 -3.94 -2.25
CA ASP A 11 -19.51 -3.07 -1.56
C ASP A 11 -19.52 -3.28 -0.03
N ASP A 12 -18.46 -3.89 0.53
CA ASP A 12 -18.35 -4.09 1.96
C ASP A 12 -18.03 -2.77 2.67
N VAL A 13 -19.01 -2.30 3.44
CA VAL A 13 -18.94 -1.07 4.22
C VAL A 13 -17.89 -1.18 5.32
N LEU A 14 -17.70 -2.35 5.92
CA LEU A 14 -16.71 -2.54 6.99
C LEU A 14 -15.29 -2.32 6.45
N ILE A 15 -14.98 -2.92 5.31
CA ILE A 15 -13.69 -2.75 4.64
C ILE A 15 -13.48 -1.29 4.24
N SER A 16 -14.52 -0.64 3.72
CA SER A 16 -14.47 0.78 3.37
C SER A 16 -14.16 1.68 4.58
N ILE A 17 -14.75 1.38 5.74
CA ILE A 17 -14.46 2.09 7.00
C ILE A 17 -13.02 1.83 7.44
N GLN A 18 -12.57 0.57 7.42
CA GLN A 18 -11.19 0.20 7.77
C GLN A 18 -10.17 0.93 6.88
N HIS A 19 -10.41 0.98 5.57
CA HIS A 19 -9.57 1.69 4.62
C HIS A 19 -9.50 3.18 4.95
N LYS A 20 -10.62 3.80 5.30
CA LYS A 20 -10.63 5.22 5.69
C LYS A 20 -9.85 5.48 6.98
N LEU A 21 -9.93 4.58 7.96
CA LEU A 21 -9.13 4.66 9.18
C LEU A 21 -7.63 4.53 8.90
N VAL A 22 -7.25 3.60 8.01
CA VAL A 22 -5.85 3.43 7.60
C VAL A 22 -5.33 4.65 6.86
N GLU A 23 -6.13 5.23 5.95
CA GLU A 23 -5.79 6.48 5.26
C GLU A 23 -5.52 7.62 6.24
N ALA A 24 -6.44 7.84 7.19
CA ALA A 24 -6.30 8.88 8.20
C ALA A 24 -5.04 8.66 9.06
N TYR A 25 -4.81 7.43 9.53
CA TYR A 25 -3.63 7.09 10.32
C TYR A 25 -2.33 7.33 9.54
N CYS A 26 -2.28 6.95 8.26
CA CYS A 26 -1.08 7.14 7.46
C CYS A 26 -0.81 8.63 7.20
N TRP A 27 -1.85 9.42 6.93
CA TRP A 27 -1.75 10.86 6.77
C TRP A 27 -1.26 11.56 8.05
N GLU A 28 -1.85 11.23 9.20
CA GLU A 28 -1.49 11.86 10.48
C GLU A 28 -0.06 11.54 10.96
N ASN A 29 0.51 10.44 10.50
CA ASN A 29 1.84 9.97 10.90
C ASN A 29 2.91 10.14 9.81
N ASP A 30 2.62 10.91 8.76
CA ASP A 30 3.49 11.08 7.60
C ASP A 30 3.99 9.73 7.03
N ILE A 31 3.15 8.69 7.10
CA ILE A 31 3.44 7.39 6.51
C ILE A 31 3.00 7.46 5.06
N PRO A 32 3.92 7.30 4.11
CA PRO A 32 3.56 7.26 2.70
C PRO A 32 2.55 6.14 2.43
N LEU A 33 1.44 6.49 1.78
CA LEU A 33 0.37 5.56 1.43
C LEU A 33 0.21 5.50 -0.08
N LEU A 34 0.16 4.27 -0.60
CA LEU A 34 -0.10 3.99 -2.00
C LEU A 34 -1.37 3.16 -2.15
N LYS A 35 -2.29 3.59 -3.02
CA LYS A 35 -3.41 2.75 -3.41
C LYS A 35 -3.05 1.90 -4.63
N VAL A 36 -3.42 0.63 -4.63
CA VAL A 36 -3.14 -0.30 -5.73
C VAL A 36 -4.40 -0.95 -6.28
N ASP A 37 -4.41 -1.21 -7.58
CA ASP A 37 -5.60 -1.58 -8.35
C ASP A 37 -6.02 -3.06 -8.23
N SER A 38 -5.13 -3.96 -7.81
CA SER A 38 -5.39 -5.39 -7.87
C SER A 38 -4.68 -6.19 -6.80
N GLU A 39 -5.47 -6.95 -6.04
CA GLU A 39 -4.99 -7.92 -5.07
C GLU A 39 -4.20 -9.06 -5.70
N ASP A 40 -4.68 -9.61 -6.82
CA ASP A 40 -4.00 -10.70 -7.51
C ASP A 40 -2.58 -10.32 -7.94
N LYS A 41 -2.40 -9.09 -8.46
CA LYS A 41 -1.07 -8.59 -8.86
C LYS A 41 -0.14 -8.47 -7.66
N VAL A 42 -0.65 -7.95 -6.53
CA VAL A 42 0.13 -7.84 -5.29
C VAL A 42 0.50 -9.23 -4.77
N ARG A 43 -0.44 -10.17 -4.73
CA ARG A 43 -0.20 -11.56 -4.30
C ARG A 43 0.86 -12.24 -5.18
N LYS A 44 0.83 -12.02 -6.49
CA LYS A 44 1.85 -12.55 -7.41
C LYS A 44 3.25 -12.01 -7.09
N ILE A 45 3.36 -10.73 -6.75
CA ILE A 45 4.62 -10.12 -6.31
C ILE A 45 5.08 -10.73 -4.98
N LEU A 46 4.18 -10.85 -4.00
CA LEU A 46 4.50 -11.40 -2.68
C LEU A 46 4.91 -12.88 -2.73
N SER A 47 4.12 -13.72 -3.41
CA SER A 47 4.37 -15.16 -3.58
C SER A 47 5.67 -15.49 -4.30
N SER A 48 6.20 -14.57 -5.10
CA SER A 48 7.55 -14.70 -5.68
C SER A 48 8.67 -14.61 -4.62
N HIS A 49 8.33 -14.17 -3.41
CA HIS A 49 9.25 -13.91 -2.29
C HIS A 49 8.89 -14.65 -0.99
N THR A 50 7.71 -15.28 -0.87
CA THR A 50 7.29 -16.06 0.32
C THR A 50 7.47 -17.57 0.18
N ASP A 51 7.72 -18.25 1.30
CA ASP A 51 7.85 -19.71 1.39
C ASP A 51 6.51 -20.40 1.05
N PRO A 52 6.48 -21.41 0.16
CA PRO A 52 5.25 -22.09 -0.27
C PRO A 52 4.49 -22.78 0.87
N ASN A 53 5.06 -22.89 2.07
CA ASN A 53 4.39 -23.45 3.25
C ASN A 53 3.64 -22.40 4.09
N ASN A 54 3.68 -21.13 3.72
CA ASN A 54 3.03 -20.06 4.49
C ASN A 54 1.55 -19.97 4.10
N ASN A 55 0.67 -20.39 5.00
CA ASN A 55 -0.78 -20.21 4.87
C ASN A 55 -1.13 -18.74 5.17
N GLU A 56 -0.75 -17.81 4.28
CA GLU A 56 -1.19 -16.42 4.41
C GLU A 56 -2.73 -16.34 4.25
N PRO A 57 -3.40 -15.46 5.00
CA PRO A 57 -4.85 -15.36 4.98
C PRO A 57 -5.35 -14.94 3.59
N ASP A 58 -6.52 -15.44 3.23
CA ASP A 58 -7.20 -15.20 1.95
C ASP A 58 -7.73 -13.77 1.76
N ASP A 59 -7.50 -12.85 2.71
CA ASP A 59 -7.97 -11.47 2.64
C ASP A 59 -6.79 -10.49 2.79
N LEU A 60 -6.30 -9.95 1.68
CA LEU A 60 -5.24 -8.95 1.66
C LEU A 60 -5.82 -7.57 1.35
N SER A 61 -6.07 -6.78 2.38
CA SER A 61 -6.60 -5.40 2.22
C SER A 61 -5.51 -4.32 2.29
N CYS A 62 -4.41 -4.59 3.01
CA CYS A 62 -3.35 -3.61 3.26
C CYS A 62 -2.02 -4.29 3.60
N ILE A 63 -0.90 -3.69 3.20
CA ILE A 63 0.46 -4.11 3.53
C ILE A 63 1.21 -2.94 4.14
N LEU A 64 1.83 -3.17 5.31
CA LEU A 64 2.70 -2.19 5.94
C LEU A 64 4.16 -2.66 5.88
N VAL A 65 4.96 -1.99 5.06
CA VAL A 65 6.39 -2.23 4.94
C VAL A 65 7.12 -1.39 5.99
N LYS A 66 7.65 -2.05 7.02
CA LYS A 66 8.53 -1.42 8.00
C LYS A 66 9.96 -1.62 7.55
N ASN A 67 10.60 -0.57 7.02
CA ASN A 67 12.03 -0.65 6.73
C ASN A 67 12.81 -0.57 8.05
N ALA A 68 13.68 -1.56 8.30
CA ALA A 68 14.51 -1.58 9.48
C ALA A 68 15.82 -0.80 9.29
N ASP A 69 16.50 -0.83 8.13
CA ASP A 69 17.85 -0.21 8.06
C ASP A 69 18.51 -0.05 6.68
N LYS A 70 17.86 -0.32 5.53
CA LYS A 70 18.58 -0.21 4.24
C LYS A 70 17.73 0.42 3.15
N MET A 71 18.13 1.63 2.78
CA MET A 71 17.55 2.40 1.69
C MET A 71 18.30 2.09 0.38
N SER A 72 17.64 1.41 -0.53
CA SER A 72 18.03 1.10 -1.90
C SER A 72 17.71 2.28 -2.85
N SER A 73 18.28 2.29 -4.06
CA SER A 73 18.06 3.36 -5.04
C SER A 73 16.59 3.50 -5.49
N SER A 74 15.82 2.42 -5.48
CA SER A 74 14.37 2.44 -5.77
C SER A 74 13.56 3.18 -4.71
N GLU A 75 14.06 3.29 -3.47
CA GLU A 75 13.38 4.02 -2.39
C GLU A 75 13.52 5.54 -2.52
N SER A 76 14.53 6.04 -3.23
CA SER A 76 14.66 7.48 -3.53
C SER A 76 13.53 7.97 -4.45
N MET A 77 13.22 7.20 -5.50
CA MET A 77 12.16 7.57 -6.43
C MET A 77 10.78 7.52 -5.77
N LEU A 78 10.55 6.54 -4.88
CA LEU A 78 9.34 6.46 -4.07
C LEU A 78 9.25 7.66 -3.11
N ALA A 79 10.34 8.01 -2.43
CA ALA A 79 10.38 9.16 -1.53
C ALA A 79 10.00 10.46 -2.26
N ASP A 80 10.58 10.72 -3.43
CA ASP A 80 10.27 11.92 -4.23
C ASP A 80 8.80 11.98 -4.64
N PHE A 81 8.22 10.84 -5.03
CA PHE A 81 6.80 10.74 -5.38
C PHE A 81 5.89 11.06 -4.18
N PHE A 82 6.22 10.53 -3.01
CA PHE A 82 5.44 10.78 -1.80
C PHE A 82 5.59 12.20 -1.28
N ASP A 83 6.80 12.75 -1.34
CA ASP A 83 7.06 14.16 -1.08
C ASP A 83 6.19 15.05 -1.96
N TYR A 84 6.07 14.70 -3.24
CA TYR A 84 5.21 15.44 -4.16
C TYR A 84 3.73 15.34 -3.76
N ILE A 85 3.22 14.15 -3.44
CA ILE A 85 1.81 13.98 -3.01
C ILE A 85 1.51 14.77 -1.75
N ILE A 86 2.37 14.65 -0.74
CA ILE A 86 2.19 15.30 0.57
C ILE A 86 2.29 16.83 0.43
N LYS A 87 3.32 17.34 -0.27
CA LYS A 87 3.51 18.79 -0.47
C LYS A 87 2.37 19.45 -1.24
N ASN A 88 1.70 18.71 -2.11
CA ASN A 88 0.60 19.23 -2.93
C ASN A 88 -0.79 18.88 -2.36
N GLU A 89 -0.87 18.29 -1.17
CA GLU A 89 -2.12 17.91 -0.49
C GLU A 89 -3.09 17.16 -1.43
N ILE A 90 -2.55 16.24 -2.24
CA ILE A 90 -3.33 15.56 -3.28
C ILE A 90 -4.26 14.53 -2.63
N GLU A 91 -5.54 14.89 -2.53
CA GLU A 91 -6.62 13.99 -2.12
C GLU A 91 -7.65 13.75 -3.24
N PRO A 92 -8.16 12.51 -3.38
CA PRO A 92 -7.74 11.30 -2.68
C PRO A 92 -6.37 10.78 -3.18
N PHE A 93 -5.67 9.99 -2.36
CA PHE A 93 -4.43 9.32 -2.77
C PHE A 93 -4.60 8.62 -4.13
N PRO A 94 -3.65 8.78 -5.07
CA PRO A 94 -3.76 8.19 -6.39
C PRO A 94 -3.70 6.66 -6.34
N VAL A 95 -4.53 6.01 -7.16
CA VAL A 95 -4.49 4.56 -7.39
C VAL A 95 -3.48 4.26 -8.48
N ILE A 96 -2.49 3.43 -8.16
CA ILE A 96 -1.47 2.98 -9.11
C ILE A 96 -1.88 1.63 -9.69
N THR A 97 -1.79 1.54 -11.02
CA THR A 97 -1.94 0.29 -11.75
C THR A 97 -0.62 -0.47 -11.72
N LEU A 98 -0.61 -1.65 -11.09
CA LEU A 98 0.56 -2.51 -11.10
C LEU A 98 0.73 -3.20 -12.48
N PRO A 99 1.97 -3.45 -12.91
CA PRO A 99 2.24 -4.25 -14.11
C PRO A 99 1.78 -5.71 -13.93
N GLU A 100 1.57 -6.41 -15.06
CA GLU A 100 1.18 -7.84 -15.07
C GLU A 100 2.30 -8.81 -14.69
#